data_AF-A0A3L8SH31-F1
#
_entry.id   AF-A0A3L8SH31-F1
#
_cell.length_a   1.000
_cell.length_b   1.000
_cell.length_c   1.000
_cell.angle_alpha   90.00
_cell.angle_beta   90.00
_cell.angle_gamma   90.00
#
_symmetry.space_group_name_H-M   'P 1'
#
loop_
_entity.id
_entity.type
_entity.pdbx_description
1 polymer ?
#
loop_
_entity_poly.entity_id
_entity_poly.type
_entity_poly.pdbx_seq_one_letter_code
_entity_poly.pdbx_strand_id
1 'polypeptide(L)'
;MQLVLKAIGNAGLAAASLAPALSSCAALKSRPVEIRLAAVQAFRRVPCSAGNAILVQLYQATSEDVEIRIAAYYVAMKCPNEELFKQVQKTLLKETSSQVGSFVWSHLSQLLETDDPLKEHLRDSIPDEILSKDFDWETWKYSSYSDVTFHS
;
A
#
# COMPACT_ATOMS: atom_id res chain seq x y z
N MET A 1 -18.10 -14.03 4.52
CA MET A 1 -17.16 -13.06 5.14
C MET A 1 -16.68 -11.98 4.17
N GLN A 2 -16.26 -12.32 2.94
CA GLN A 2 -15.75 -11.35 1.97
C GLN A 2 -16.72 -10.21 1.61
N LEU A 3 -18.03 -10.49 1.45
CA LEU A 3 -19.06 -9.47 1.20
C LEU A 3 -19.16 -8.44 2.33
N VAL A 4 -19.02 -8.89 3.58
CA VAL A 4 -19.06 -8.01 4.75
C VAL A 4 -17.87 -7.06 4.76
N LEU A 5 -16.66 -7.56 4.45
CA LEU A 5 -15.45 -6.73 4.37
C LEU A 5 -15.56 -5.68 3.25
N LYS A 6 -16.15 -6.05 2.11
CA LYS A 6 -16.46 -5.10 1.03
C LYS A 6 -17.47 -4.03 1.48
N ALA A 7 -18.52 -4.42 2.21
CA ALA A 7 -19.50 -3.47 2.76
C ALA A 7 -18.85 -2.50 3.76
N ILE A 8 -17.97 -2.98 4.63
CA ILE A 8 -17.19 -2.15 5.55
C ILE A 8 -16.32 -1.15 4.77
N GLY A 9 -15.58 -1.61 3.76
CA GLY A 9 -14.77 -0.72 2.91
C GLY A 9 -15.57 0.27 2.07
N ASN A 10 -16.86 0.02 1.86
CA ASN A 10 -17.78 0.99 1.24
C ASN A 10 -18.27 2.03 2.25
N ALA A 11 -18.56 1.61 3.48
CA ALA A 11 -18.97 2.52 4.56
C ALA A 11 -17.85 3.50 4.98
N GLY A 12 -16.58 3.12 4.81
CA GLY A 12 -15.44 4.02 4.99
C GLY A 12 -15.39 4.65 6.38
N LEU A 13 -15.45 5.98 6.47
CA LEU A 13 -15.46 6.74 7.74
C LEU A 13 -16.50 6.21 8.73
N ALA A 14 -17.71 5.86 8.27
CA ALA A 14 -18.77 5.36 9.14
C ALA A 14 -18.42 4.02 9.81
N ALA A 15 -17.45 3.28 9.25
CA ALA A 15 -16.97 2.01 9.78
C ALA A 15 -15.61 2.12 10.50
N ALA A 16 -15.15 3.34 10.84
CA ALA A 16 -13.87 3.54 11.51
C ALA A 16 -13.73 2.76 12.84
N SER A 17 -14.84 2.58 13.58
CA SER A 17 -14.87 1.78 14.81
C SER A 17 -14.59 0.28 14.58
N LEU A 18 -14.70 -0.21 13.34
CA LEU A 18 -14.40 -1.59 12.98
C LEU A 18 -12.92 -1.81 12.61
N ALA A 19 -12.09 -0.75 12.61
CA ALA A 19 -10.67 -0.86 12.30
C ALA A 19 -9.93 -1.94 13.12
N PRO A 20 -10.13 -2.10 14.45
CA PRO A 20 -9.48 -3.18 15.20
C PRO A 20 -9.85 -4.59 14.70
N ALA A 21 -11.11 -4.79 14.30
CA ALA A 21 -11.58 -6.05 13.75
C ALA A 21 -10.98 -6.32 12.36
N LEU A 22 -10.86 -5.27 11.53
CA LEU A 22 -10.16 -5.35 10.24
C LEU A 22 -8.67 -5.68 10.42
N SER A 23 -8.00 -5.05 11.38
CA SER A 23 -6.59 -5.33 11.69
C SER A 23 -6.38 -6.78 12.10
N SER A 24 -7.21 -7.29 13.02
CA SER A 24 -7.20 -8.71 13.40
C SER A 24 -7.45 -9.62 12.20
N CYS A 25 -8.37 -9.23 11.31
CA CYS A 25 -8.68 -10.00 10.12
C CYS A 25 -7.54 -10.09 9.12
N ALA A 26 -6.84 -8.98 8.88
CA ALA A 26 -5.69 -8.93 8.01
C ALA A 26 -4.47 -9.69 8.60
N ALA A 27 -4.29 -9.63 9.93
CA ALA A 27 -3.16 -10.25 10.62
C ALA A 27 -3.26 -11.77 10.77
N LEU A 28 -4.48 -12.34 10.83
CA LEU A 28 -4.66 -13.74 11.18
C LEU A 28 -4.32 -14.68 10.01
N LYS A 29 -3.09 -15.22 10.02
CA LYS A 29 -2.55 -16.11 8.97
C LYS A 29 -3.34 -17.42 8.76
N SER A 30 -4.17 -17.85 9.71
CA SER A 30 -5.06 -19.00 9.52
C SER A 30 -6.27 -18.70 8.62
N ARG A 31 -6.51 -17.44 8.26
CA ARG A 31 -7.56 -17.06 7.30
C ARG A 31 -7.05 -17.19 5.86
N PRO A 32 -7.93 -17.56 4.91
CA PRO A 32 -7.58 -17.55 3.48
C PRO A 32 -7.06 -16.18 3.03
N VAL A 33 -6.10 -16.18 2.10
CA VAL A 33 -5.43 -14.96 1.62
C VAL A 33 -6.44 -13.94 1.07
N GLU A 34 -7.49 -14.39 0.41
CA GLU A 34 -8.52 -13.56 -0.21
C GLU A 34 -9.33 -12.78 0.84
N ILE A 35 -9.54 -13.39 2.01
CA ILE A 35 -10.20 -12.74 3.14
C ILE A 35 -9.28 -11.67 3.73
N ARG A 36 -8.00 -12.00 3.90
CA ARG A 36 -7.02 -11.07 4.47
C ARG A 36 -6.81 -9.88 3.54
N LEU A 37 -6.72 -10.11 2.22
CA LEU A 37 -6.71 -9.07 1.20
C LEU A 37 -7.96 -8.21 1.24
N ALA A 38 -9.15 -8.80 1.34
CA ALA A 38 -10.39 -8.03 1.47
C ALA A 38 -10.41 -7.17 2.74
N ALA A 39 -9.78 -7.61 3.84
CA ALA A 39 -9.65 -6.83 5.06
C ALA A 39 -8.66 -5.67 4.90
N VAL A 40 -7.52 -5.89 4.25
CA VAL A 40 -6.57 -4.83 3.88
C VAL A 40 -7.25 -3.78 3.00
N GLN A 41 -7.94 -4.21 1.95
CA GLN A 41 -8.65 -3.33 1.02
C GLN A 41 -9.80 -2.56 1.69
N ALA A 42 -10.38 -3.07 2.77
CA ALA A 42 -11.44 -2.37 3.50
C ALA A 42 -10.95 -1.07 4.15
N PHE A 43 -9.65 -0.92 4.42
CA PHE A 43 -9.08 0.31 4.98
C PHE A 43 -9.04 1.49 3.99
N ARG A 44 -9.27 1.27 2.69
CA ARG A 44 -9.13 2.30 1.62
C ARG A 44 -9.87 3.62 1.84
N ARG A 45 -10.95 3.62 2.63
CA ARG A 45 -11.80 4.79 2.95
C ARG A 45 -11.99 4.98 4.46
N VAL A 46 -11.27 4.19 5.26
CA VAL A 46 -11.23 4.32 6.72
C VAL A 46 -10.22 5.44 7.03
N PRO A 47 -10.41 6.25 8.09
CA PRO A 47 -9.47 7.29 8.45
C PRO A 47 -8.05 6.74 8.65
N CYS A 48 -7.07 7.47 8.14
CA CYS A 48 -5.66 7.06 8.14
C CYS A 48 -5.15 6.72 9.55
N SER A 49 -5.62 7.45 10.57
CA SER A 49 -5.26 7.25 11.98
C SER A 49 -5.67 5.88 12.54
N ALA A 50 -6.66 5.21 11.94
CA ALA A 50 -7.19 3.95 12.45
C ALA A 50 -6.54 2.69 11.82
N GLY A 51 -5.93 2.82 10.63
CA GLY A 51 -5.43 1.68 9.85
C GLY A 51 -3.92 1.62 9.64
N ASN A 52 -3.18 2.72 9.81
CA ASN A 52 -1.80 2.81 9.32
C ASN A 52 -0.85 1.78 9.96
N ALA A 53 -0.97 1.53 11.27
CA ALA A 53 -0.05 0.63 11.99
C ALA A 53 -0.05 -0.81 11.46
N ILE A 54 -1.23 -1.41 11.23
CA ILE A 54 -1.31 -2.79 10.73
C ILE A 54 -0.86 -2.89 9.27
N LEU A 55 -1.17 -1.88 8.45
CA LEU A 55 -0.80 -1.88 7.03
C LEU A 55 0.73 -1.82 6.88
N VAL A 56 1.38 -0.93 7.62
CA VAL A 56 2.86 -0.84 7.67
C VAL A 56 3.46 -2.16 8.17
N GLN A 57 2.91 -2.72 9.24
CA GLN A 57 3.41 -3.99 9.79
C GLN A 57 3.34 -5.13 8.76
N LEU A 58 2.21 -5.26 8.06
CA LEU A 58 2.04 -6.29 7.02
C LEU A 58 2.99 -6.08 5.85
N TYR A 59 3.14 -4.84 5.39
CA TYR A 59 4.07 -4.50 4.31
C TYR A 59 5.53 -4.84 4.68
N GLN A 60 5.96 -4.51 5.90
CA GLN A 60 7.31 -4.75 6.40
C GLN A 60 7.64 -6.22 6.67
N ALA A 61 6.62 -7.06 6.88
CA ALA A 61 6.80 -8.47 7.21
C ALA A 61 7.21 -9.28 5.96
N THR A 62 8.51 -9.51 5.75
CA THR A 62 9.03 -10.30 4.62
C THR A 62 8.57 -11.77 4.61
N SER A 63 8.09 -12.28 5.74
CA SER A 63 7.46 -13.61 5.87
C SER A 63 5.98 -13.66 5.45
N GLU A 64 5.43 -12.52 5.02
CA GLU A 64 4.05 -12.39 4.60
C GLU A 64 3.89 -12.64 3.11
N ASP A 65 2.69 -13.05 2.70
CA ASP A 65 2.34 -13.25 1.30
C ASP A 65 2.56 -11.97 0.48
N VAL A 66 3.14 -12.11 -0.72
CA VAL A 66 3.48 -10.99 -1.60
C VAL A 66 2.27 -10.12 -1.93
N GLU A 67 1.10 -10.71 -2.17
CA GLU A 67 -0.12 -9.95 -2.48
C GLU A 67 -0.59 -9.13 -1.29
N ILE A 68 -0.49 -9.70 -0.07
CA ILE A 68 -0.83 -8.99 1.17
C ILE A 68 0.10 -7.80 1.37
N ARG A 69 1.41 -7.98 1.14
CA ARG A 69 2.42 -6.92 1.30
C ARG A 69 2.19 -5.78 0.32
N ILE A 70 1.96 -6.10 -0.96
CA ILE A 70 1.67 -5.14 -2.02
C ILE A 70 0.38 -4.37 -1.71
N ALA A 71 -0.69 -5.08 -1.34
CA ALA A 71 -1.97 -4.46 -0.99
C ALA A 71 -1.84 -3.55 0.25
N ALA A 72 -1.11 -3.99 1.28
CA ALA A 72 -0.92 -3.23 2.50
C ALA A 72 -0.13 -1.93 2.25
N TYR A 73 0.95 -2.02 1.47
CA TYR A 73 1.68 -0.85 0.98
C TYR A 73 0.75 0.11 0.23
N TYR A 74 0.04 -0.38 -0.77
CA TYR A 74 -0.78 0.47 -1.63
C TYR A 74 -1.89 1.19 -0.86
N VAL A 75 -2.53 0.49 0.11
CA VAL A 75 -3.56 1.11 0.96
C VAL A 75 -2.95 2.09 1.96
N ALA A 76 -1.77 1.82 2.54
CA ALA A 76 -1.07 2.77 3.41
C ALA A 76 -0.72 4.06 2.65
N MET A 77 -0.24 3.93 1.41
CA MET A 77 0.12 5.05 0.53
C MET A 77 -1.07 5.89 0.05
N LYS A 78 -2.32 5.55 0.40
CA LYS A 78 -3.47 6.45 0.25
C LYS A 78 -3.46 7.60 1.26
N CYS A 79 -2.68 7.48 2.32
CA CYS A 79 -2.51 8.50 3.35
C CYS A 79 -1.02 8.70 3.70
N PRO A 80 -0.19 9.15 2.74
CA PRO A 80 1.23 9.28 2.96
C PRO A 80 1.55 10.39 3.97
N ASN A 81 2.60 10.17 4.75
CA ASN A 81 3.20 11.14 5.65
C ASN A 81 4.71 10.86 5.76
N GLU A 82 5.45 11.79 6.36
CA GLU A 82 6.91 11.72 6.47
C GLU A 82 7.40 10.41 7.12
N GLU A 83 6.72 9.96 8.18
CA GLU A 83 7.08 8.72 8.87
C GLU A 83 6.81 7.49 7.98
N LEU A 84 5.70 7.46 7.25
CA LEU A 84 5.41 6.39 6.29
C LEU A 84 6.48 6.35 5.20
N PHE A 85 6.92 7.49 4.66
CA PHE A 85 7.99 7.51 3.65
C PHE A 85 9.31 6.93 4.19
N LYS A 86 9.70 7.29 5.42
CA LYS A 86 10.88 6.71 6.09
C LYS A 86 10.75 5.20 6.25
N GLN A 87 9.56 4.71 6.58
CA GLN A 87 9.27 3.28 6.71
C GLN A 87 9.32 2.58 5.36
N VAL A 88 8.76 3.16 4.31
CA VAL A 88 8.80 2.64 2.94
C VAL A 88 10.24 2.57 2.44
N GLN A 89 11.01 3.64 2.55
CA GLN A 89 12.42 3.69 2.15
C GLN A 89 13.24 2.59 2.85
N LYS A 90 13.13 2.48 4.19
CA LYS A 90 13.84 1.45 4.97
C LYS A 90 13.44 0.03 4.58
N THR A 91 12.17 -0.17 4.24
CA THR A 91 11.64 -1.49 3.83
C THR A 91 12.17 -1.84 2.44
N LEU A 92 12.09 -0.91 1.50
CA LEU A 92 12.54 -1.08 0.12
C LEU A 92 14.04 -1.39 0.04
N LEU A 93 14.87 -0.69 0.82
CA LEU A 93 16.32 -0.97 0.93
C LEU A 93 16.61 -2.43 1.31
N LYS A 94 15.81 -3.00 2.21
CA LYS A 94 15.97 -4.36 2.73
C LYS A 94 15.12 -5.40 1.99
N GLU A 95 14.37 -4.99 0.98
CA GLU A 95 13.44 -5.87 0.28
C GLU A 95 14.18 -6.97 -0.49
N THR A 96 13.69 -8.20 -0.36
CA THR A 96 14.26 -9.39 -0.99
C THR A 96 13.34 -9.96 -2.08
N SER A 97 12.05 -9.65 -2.03
CA SER A 97 11.09 -10.04 -3.06
C SER A 97 11.12 -9.06 -4.22
N SER A 98 11.53 -9.52 -5.41
CA SER A 98 11.43 -8.72 -6.63
C SER A 98 10.00 -8.29 -6.92
N GLN A 99 8.99 -9.10 -6.56
CA GLN A 99 7.59 -8.75 -6.78
C GLN A 99 7.18 -7.51 -5.97
N VAL A 100 7.48 -7.50 -4.67
CA VAL A 100 7.14 -6.37 -3.80
C VAL A 100 7.98 -5.15 -4.16
N GLY A 101 9.29 -5.35 -4.36
CA GLY A 101 10.23 -4.29 -4.70
C GLY A 101 9.88 -3.59 -6.01
N SER A 102 9.66 -4.33 -7.09
CA SER A 102 9.29 -3.75 -8.39
C SER A 102 7.95 -3.01 -8.35
N PHE A 103 6.95 -3.50 -7.59
CA PHE A 103 5.68 -2.79 -7.42
C PHE A 103 5.86 -1.46 -6.66
N VAL A 104 6.59 -1.48 -5.54
CA VAL A 104 6.83 -0.29 -4.72
C VAL A 104 7.63 0.74 -5.51
N TRP A 105 8.72 0.29 -6.15
CA TRP A 105 9.59 1.13 -6.98
C TRP A 105 8.79 1.78 -8.11
N SER A 106 8.02 1.00 -8.88
CA SER A 106 7.19 1.53 -9.98
C SER A 106 6.14 2.53 -9.55
N HIS A 107 5.49 2.30 -8.41
CA HIS A 107 4.53 3.25 -7.85
C HIS A 107 5.20 4.58 -7.47
N LEU A 108 6.36 4.53 -6.81
CA LEU A 108 7.09 5.73 -6.41
C LEU A 108 7.69 6.48 -7.59
N SER A 109 8.28 5.78 -8.57
CA SER A 109 8.83 6.42 -9.78
C SER A 109 7.74 7.19 -10.52
N GLN A 110 6.55 6.60 -10.71
CA GLN A 110 5.44 7.31 -11.35
C GLN A 110 4.91 8.49 -10.53
N LEU A 111 4.92 8.40 -9.20
CA LEU A 111 4.54 9.55 -8.37
C LEU A 111 5.56 10.69 -8.48
N LEU A 112 6.85 10.38 -8.60
CA LEU A 112 7.91 11.36 -8.81
C LEU A 112 7.85 11.99 -10.20
N GLU A 113 7.45 11.22 -11.22
CA GLU A 113 7.36 11.65 -12.62
C GLU A 113 5.97 12.19 -13.00
N THR A 114 5.02 12.26 -12.08
CA THR A 114 3.63 12.63 -12.43
C THR A 114 3.51 14.12 -12.76
N ASP A 115 2.81 14.40 -13.86
CA ASP A 115 2.37 15.74 -14.26
C ASP A 115 0.92 16.06 -13.82
N ASP A 116 0.29 15.18 -13.02
CA ASP A 116 -1.07 15.39 -12.52
C ASP A 116 -1.09 16.51 -11.46
N PRO A 117 -1.77 17.65 -11.71
CA PRO A 117 -1.82 18.76 -10.76
C PRO A 117 -2.42 18.37 -9.40
N LEU A 118 -3.27 17.34 -9.35
CA LEU A 118 -3.85 16.84 -8.10
C LEU A 118 -2.84 16.05 -7.25
N LYS A 119 -1.72 15.63 -7.84
CA LYS A 119 -0.65 14.86 -7.19
C LYS A 119 0.61 15.69 -6.96
N GLU A 120 0.68 16.93 -7.42
CA GLU A 120 1.85 17.80 -7.27
C GLU A 120 2.29 17.91 -5.80
N HIS A 121 1.38 18.22 -4.88
CA HIS A 121 1.70 18.26 -3.44
C HIS A 121 2.25 16.92 -2.93
N LEU A 122 1.73 15.80 -3.44
CA LEU A 122 2.22 14.48 -3.05
C LEU A 122 3.64 14.27 -3.59
N ARG A 123 3.88 14.52 -4.87
CA ARG A 123 5.19 14.45 -5.51
C ARG A 123 6.24 15.24 -4.72
N ASP A 124 5.93 16.49 -4.41
CA ASP A 124 6.85 17.40 -3.72
C ASP A 124 7.10 17.01 -2.24
N SER A 125 6.22 16.19 -1.66
CA SER A 125 6.39 15.65 -0.30
C SER A 125 7.24 14.39 -0.23
N ILE A 126 7.52 13.75 -1.38
CA ILE A 126 8.31 12.52 -1.44
C ILE A 126 9.80 12.88 -1.27
N PRO A 127 10.54 12.23 -0.35
CA PRO A 127 11.97 12.48 -0.21
C PRO A 127 12.76 12.06 -1.47
N ASP A 128 13.72 12.88 -1.90
CA ASP A 128 14.57 12.63 -3.09
C ASP A 128 15.25 11.25 -3.05
N GLU A 129 15.70 10.81 -1.88
CA GLU A 129 16.44 9.55 -1.70
C GLU A 129 15.54 8.32 -1.48
N ILE A 130 14.23 8.43 -1.69
CA ILE A 130 13.30 7.31 -1.43
C ILE A 130 13.60 6.08 -2.31
N LEU A 131 14.11 6.30 -3.52
CA LEU A 131 14.50 5.28 -4.50
C LEU A 131 16.02 5.10 -4.58
N SER A 132 16.64 4.69 -3.48
CA SER A 132 18.10 4.45 -3.43
C SER A 132 18.53 3.05 -3.89
N LYS A 133 17.57 2.15 -4.16
CA LYS A 133 17.82 0.78 -4.62
C LYS A 133 16.96 0.49 -5.84
N ASP A 134 17.61 0.02 -6.90
CA ASP A 134 16.93 -0.38 -8.13
C ASP A 134 16.33 -1.77 -8.02
N PHE A 135 15.21 -1.96 -8.72
CA PHE A 135 14.55 -3.25 -8.91
C PHE A 135 14.38 -3.52 -10.38
N ASP A 136 14.43 -4.81 -10.74
CA ASP A 136 14.24 -5.25 -12.11
C ASP A 136 12.83 -4.90 -12.62
N TRP A 137 12.77 -4.32 -13.83
CA TRP A 137 11.57 -3.76 -14.45
C TRP A 137 11.02 -4.66 -15.57
N GLU A 138 11.30 -5.96 -15.57
CA GLU A 138 10.57 -6.87 -16.47
C GLU A 138 9.06 -6.89 -16.10
N THR A 139 8.28 -5.93 -16.63
CA THR A 139 6.86 -5.66 -16.26
C THR A 139 5.93 -6.84 -16.52
N TRP A 140 6.33 -7.73 -17.42
CA TRP A 140 5.60 -8.97 -17.73
C TRP A 140 5.87 -10.09 -16.69
N LYS A 141 6.92 -9.97 -15.89
CA LYS A 141 7.38 -10.97 -14.91
C LYS A 141 7.17 -10.51 -13.47
N TYR A 142 7.42 -9.23 -13.19
CA TYR A 142 7.27 -8.64 -11.86
C TYR A 142 6.08 -7.70 -11.79
N SER A 143 5.53 -7.60 -10.58
CA SER A 143 4.43 -6.72 -10.27
C SER A 143 4.81 -5.27 -10.53
N SER A 144 3.90 -4.52 -11.16
CA SER A 144 4.10 -3.12 -11.52
C SER A 144 2.85 -2.30 -11.23
N TYR A 145 3.05 -1.01 -10.99
CA TYR A 145 2.01 0.00 -10.92
C TYR A 145 2.00 0.83 -12.21
N SER A 146 0.82 1.22 -12.69
CA SER A 146 0.67 2.15 -13.81
C SER A 146 -0.54 3.05 -13.57
N ASP A 147 -0.32 4.35 -13.70
CA ASP A 147 -1.33 5.40 -13.67
C ASP A 147 -1.10 6.36 -14.83
N VAL A 148 -2.19 6.80 -15.46
CA VAL A 148 -2.18 7.70 -16.62
C VAL A 148 -3.23 8.76 -16.42
N THR A 149 -2.81 10.02 -16.48
CA THR A 149 -3.70 11.17 -16.37
C THR A 149 -3.81 11.86 -17.72
N PHE A 150 -5.04 12.16 -18.14
CA PHE A 150 -5.32 12.92 -19.36
C PHE A 150 -5.87 14.28 -18.97
N HIS A 151 -5.31 15.35 -19.53
CA HIS A 151 -5.86 16.69 -19.44
C HIS A 151 -6.15 17.21 -20.86
N SER A 152 -7.31 17.84 -21.04
CA SER A 152 -7.75 18.46 -22.29
C SER A 152 -7.31 19.91 -22.40
#